data_AF-A0A259IDD4-F1
#
_entry.id   AF-A0A259IDD4-F1
#
_cell.length_a   1.000
_cell.length_b   1.000
_cell.length_c   1.000
_cell.angle_alpha   90.00
_cell.angle_beta   90.00
_cell.angle_gamma   90.00
#
_symmetry.space_group_name_H-M   'P 1'
#
loop_
_entity.id
_entity.type
_entity.pdbx_description
1 polymer ?
#
loop_
_entity_poly.entity_id
_entity_poly.type
_entity_poly.pdbx_seq_one_letter_code
_entity_poly.pdbx_strand_id
1 'polypeptide(L)'
;MQPIENPNSDLAYQKAILGSVSRTFALTIPLLSPALEAVVGNTYLLCRIVDTIEDATELSPTEKQRLSRLFLEAVLGTISVEAFVSPCLEALKGYSNVDELDLIAHTPTVLRILHTFPDTDQAAISRCVSIMSDGMSHFHGRQTQEGLKDLAEFEEYCYVVAGVVGELLTT
;
A
#
# COMPACT_ATOMS: atom_id res chain seq x y z
N MET A 1 -13.46 -21.55 -13.41
CA MET A 1 -12.83 -22.32 -12.30
C MET A 1 -11.95 -21.31 -11.60
N GLN A 2 -12.39 -20.72 -10.49
CA GLN A 2 -11.51 -19.85 -9.71
C GLN A 2 -10.31 -20.71 -9.27
N PRO A 3 -9.06 -20.22 -9.39
CA PRO A 3 -7.92 -20.98 -8.93
C PRO A 3 -8.15 -21.32 -7.46
N ILE A 4 -7.83 -22.54 -7.06
CA ILE A 4 -7.86 -22.93 -5.64
C ILE A 4 -6.80 -22.08 -4.96
N GLU A 5 -7.26 -21.02 -4.28
CA GLU A 5 -6.44 -20.06 -3.57
C GLU A 5 -5.68 -20.80 -2.47
N ASN A 6 -4.34 -20.71 -2.51
CA ASN A 6 -3.45 -21.44 -1.62
C ASN A 6 -2.60 -20.43 -0.84
N PRO A 7 -2.69 -20.38 0.50
CA PRO A 7 -1.89 -19.45 1.31
C PRO A 7 -0.38 -19.52 1.01
N ASN A 8 0.13 -20.70 0.64
CA ASN A 8 1.53 -20.85 0.25
C ASN A 8 1.85 -20.21 -1.11
N SER A 9 0.92 -20.20 -2.07
CA SER A 9 1.13 -19.48 -3.34
C SER A 9 1.04 -17.98 -3.15
N ASP A 10 0.17 -17.51 -2.26
CA ASP A 10 0.02 -16.09 -1.96
C ASP A 10 1.28 -15.52 -1.28
N LEU A 11 1.81 -16.21 -0.27
CA LEU A 11 3.08 -15.80 0.36
C LEU A 11 4.28 -15.91 -0.59
N ALA A 12 4.27 -16.87 -1.52
CA ALA A 12 5.30 -16.96 -2.56
C ALA A 12 5.24 -15.75 -3.51
N TYR A 13 4.03 -15.33 -3.90
CA TYR A 13 3.83 -14.10 -4.67
C TYR A 13 4.36 -12.88 -3.90
N GLN A 14 3.98 -12.72 -2.62
CA GLN A 14 4.46 -11.61 -1.79
C GLN A 14 5.99 -11.53 -1.76
N LYS A 15 6.68 -12.66 -1.56
CA LYS A 15 8.16 -12.68 -1.56
C LYS A 15 8.75 -12.29 -2.91
N ALA A 16 8.16 -12.79 -4.01
CA ALA A 16 8.63 -12.50 -5.36
C ALA A 16 8.43 -11.02 -5.73
N ILE A 17 7.21 -10.51 -5.58
CA ILE A 17 6.87 -9.14 -5.96
C ILE A 17 7.61 -8.11 -5.10
N LEU A 18 7.83 -8.39 -3.81
CA LEU A 18 8.62 -7.53 -2.92
C LEU A 18 10.04 -7.30 -3.46
N GLY A 19 10.66 -8.33 -4.05
CA GLY A 19 11.95 -8.23 -4.71
C GLY A 19 11.96 -7.32 -5.94
N SER A 20 10.85 -7.28 -6.67
CA SER A 20 10.69 -6.43 -7.85
C SER A 20 10.38 -4.97 -7.49
N VAL A 21 9.51 -4.74 -6.49
CA VAL A 21 9.06 -3.40 -6.09
C VAL A 21 9.89 -2.78 -4.94
N SER A 22 10.97 -3.43 -4.52
CA SER A 22 11.90 -2.90 -3.53
C SER A 22 13.30 -3.48 -3.63
N ARG A 23 14.31 -2.63 -3.84
CA ARG A 23 15.71 -3.09 -3.79
C ARG A 23 16.22 -3.25 -2.35
N THR A 24 15.91 -2.30 -1.47
CA THR A 24 16.47 -2.27 -0.11
C THR A 24 15.66 -3.12 0.85
N PHE A 25 14.33 -3.02 0.86
CA PHE A 25 13.50 -3.78 1.80
C PHE A 25 13.45 -5.28 1.45
N ALA A 26 13.66 -5.65 0.18
CA ALA A 26 13.82 -7.05 -0.19
C ALA A 26 15.08 -7.70 0.41
N LEU A 27 16.06 -6.91 0.88
CA LEU A 27 17.24 -7.43 1.59
C LEU A 27 17.02 -7.53 3.10
N THR A 28 16.19 -6.67 3.68
CA THR A 28 16.03 -6.57 5.14
C THR A 28 14.81 -7.31 5.68
N ILE A 29 13.68 -7.30 4.95
CA ILE A 29 12.45 -7.99 5.37
C ILE A 29 12.67 -9.51 5.51
N PRO A 30 13.38 -10.21 4.60
CA PRO A 30 13.64 -11.65 4.76
C PRO A 30 14.53 -12.02 5.96
N LEU A 31 15.16 -11.05 6.63
CA LEU A 31 15.98 -11.29 7.82
C LEU A 31 15.15 -11.29 9.12
N LEU A 32 13.86 -10.92 9.03
CA LEU A 32 12.94 -10.94 10.16
C LEU A 32 12.53 -12.37 10.52
N SER A 33 11.93 -12.55 11.71
CA SER A 33 11.28 -13.82 12.05
C SER A 33 10.14 -14.12 11.04
N PRO A 34 9.81 -15.40 10.76
CA PRO A 34 8.82 -15.73 9.72
C PRO A 34 7.45 -15.04 9.87
N ALA A 35 6.98 -14.84 11.11
CA ALA A 35 5.73 -14.14 11.39
C ALA A 35 5.83 -12.65 11.01
N LEU A 36 6.93 -11.99 11.42
CA LEU A 36 7.16 -10.58 11.10
C LEU A 36 7.45 -10.38 9.61
N GLU A 37 8.21 -11.27 8.97
CA GLU A 37 8.47 -11.21 7.52
C GLU A 37 7.15 -11.12 6.74
N ALA A 38 6.16 -11.94 7.10
CA ALA A 38 4.85 -11.95 6.45
C ALA A 38 4.09 -10.63 6.66
N VAL A 39 3.98 -10.17 7.91
CA VAL A 39 3.26 -8.94 8.29
C VAL A 39 3.90 -7.70 7.67
N VAL A 40 5.22 -7.54 7.82
CA VAL A 40 5.97 -6.40 7.29
C VAL A 40 5.98 -6.39 5.77
N GLY A 41 6.16 -7.57 5.14
CA GLY A 41 6.09 -7.70 3.70
C GLY A 41 4.71 -7.29 3.17
N ASN A 42 3.63 -7.73 3.81
CA ASN A 42 2.28 -7.39 3.40
C ASN A 42 1.99 -5.88 3.54
N THR A 43 2.37 -5.31 4.69
CA THR A 43 2.23 -3.87 4.96
C THR A 43 2.98 -3.06 3.90
N TYR A 44 4.23 -3.42 3.60
CA TYR A 44 5.03 -2.73 2.60
C TYR A 44 4.35 -2.74 1.23
N LEU A 45 3.79 -3.88 0.81
CA LEU A 45 3.10 -3.97 -0.47
C LEU A 45 1.84 -3.10 -0.54
N LEU A 46 1.06 -3.03 0.55
CA LEU A 46 -0.09 -2.13 0.64
C LEU A 46 0.33 -0.66 0.56
N CYS A 47 1.41 -0.28 1.24
CA CYS A 47 1.99 1.06 1.15
C CYS A 47 2.49 1.36 -0.27
N ARG A 48 3.17 0.41 -0.92
CA ARG A 48 3.66 0.57 -2.29
C ARG A 48 2.53 0.77 -3.30
N ILE A 49 1.36 0.14 -3.10
CA ILE A 49 0.17 0.39 -3.92
C ILE A 49 -0.29 1.84 -3.82
N VAL A 50 -0.29 2.42 -2.61
CA VAL A 50 -0.59 3.86 -2.41
C VAL A 50 0.46 4.71 -3.12
N ASP A 51 1.74 4.42 -2.92
CA ASP A 51 2.84 5.15 -3.58
C ASP A 51 2.71 5.13 -5.11
N THR A 52 2.35 3.98 -5.71
CA THR A 52 2.17 3.86 -7.17
C THR A 52 1.08 4.80 -7.70
N ILE A 53 -0.03 4.97 -6.97
CA ILE A 53 -1.09 5.91 -7.35
C ILE A 53 -0.58 7.36 -7.24
N GLU A 54 0.18 7.65 -6.19
CA GLU A 54 0.70 8.99 -5.90
C GLU A 54 1.84 9.41 -6.85
N ASP A 55 2.69 8.47 -7.28
CA ASP A 55 3.81 8.69 -8.19
C ASP A 55 3.38 8.79 -9.66
N ALA A 56 2.15 8.36 -10.00
CA ALA A 56 1.62 8.41 -11.36
C ALA A 56 1.37 9.86 -11.82
N THR A 57 2.36 10.44 -12.50
CA THR A 57 2.33 11.83 -13.01
C THR A 57 1.24 12.11 -14.05
N GLU A 58 0.76 11.08 -14.73
CA GLU A 58 -0.32 11.14 -15.73
C GLU A 58 -1.70 11.33 -15.09
N LEU A 59 -1.85 11.06 -13.79
CA LEU A 59 -3.11 11.19 -13.08
C LEU A 59 -3.30 12.60 -12.55
N SER A 60 -4.50 13.15 -12.74
CA SER A 60 -4.89 14.39 -12.07
C SER A 60 -4.99 14.19 -10.54
N PRO A 61 -4.81 15.25 -9.73
CA PRO A 61 -4.97 15.14 -8.27
C PRO A 61 -6.33 14.56 -7.84
N THR A 62 -7.41 14.91 -8.56
CA THR A 62 -8.76 14.38 -8.30
C THR A 62 -8.84 12.87 -8.56
N GLU A 63 -8.19 12.39 -9.62
CA GLU A 63 -8.16 10.96 -9.92
C GLU A 63 -7.31 10.18 -8.92
N LYS A 64 -6.16 10.71 -8.49
CA LYS A 64 -5.36 10.12 -7.40
C LYS A 64 -6.20 9.96 -6.14
N GLN A 65 -6.86 11.04 -5.70
CA GLN A 65 -7.73 11.00 -4.52
C GLN A 65 -8.87 9.98 -4.66
N ARG A 66 -9.49 9.89 -5.85
CA ARG A 66 -10.55 8.91 -6.11
C ARG A 66 -10.04 7.47 -6.01
N LEU A 67 -8.89 7.17 -6.62
CA LEU A 67 -8.30 5.83 -6.61
C LEU A 67 -7.79 5.44 -5.21
N SER A 68 -7.12 6.35 -4.50
CA SER A 68 -6.66 6.15 -3.12
C SER A 68 -7.84 5.86 -2.19
N ARG A 69 -8.98 6.54 -2.37
CA ARG A 69 -10.21 6.22 -1.62
C ARG A 69 -10.75 4.84 -1.94
N LEU A 70 -10.84 4.46 -3.22
CA LEU A 70 -11.31 3.12 -3.61
C LEU A 70 -10.39 2.03 -3.05
N PHE A 71 -9.08 2.25 -3.07
CA PHE A 71 -8.12 1.34 -2.46
C PHE A 71 -8.39 1.17 -0.97
N LEU A 72 -8.55 2.27 -0.25
CA LEU A 72 -8.83 2.24 1.18
C LEU A 72 -10.17 1.55 1.48
N GLU A 73 -11.21 1.85 0.73
CA GLU A 73 -12.52 1.21 0.82
C GLU A 73 -12.42 -0.32 0.60
N ALA A 74 -11.54 -0.77 -0.30
CA ALA A 74 -11.27 -2.19 -0.54
C ALA A 74 -10.48 -2.85 0.60
N VAL A 75 -9.45 -2.17 1.14
CA VAL A 75 -8.65 -2.62 2.29
C VAL A 75 -9.53 -2.78 3.54
N LEU A 76 -10.49 -1.88 3.73
CA LEU A 76 -11.45 -1.91 4.84
C LEU A 76 -12.64 -2.87 4.59
N GLY A 77 -12.67 -3.55 3.44
CA GLY A 77 -13.73 -4.51 3.08
C GLY A 77 -15.10 -3.88 2.81
N THR A 78 -15.16 -2.57 2.58
CA THR A 78 -16.42 -1.84 2.30
C THR A 78 -16.89 -1.99 0.86
N ILE A 79 -15.96 -2.23 -0.07
CA ILE A 79 -16.22 -2.54 -1.47
C ILE A 79 -15.44 -3.79 -1.90
N SER A 80 -15.78 -4.37 -3.05
CA SER A 80 -14.97 -5.45 -3.61
C SER A 80 -13.63 -4.91 -4.13
N VAL A 81 -12.57 -5.70 -4.00
CA VAL A 81 -11.24 -5.31 -4.48
C VAL A 81 -11.21 -5.01 -5.98
N GLU A 82 -12.04 -5.68 -6.78
CA GLU A 82 -12.17 -5.44 -8.23
C GLU A 82 -12.72 -4.05 -8.56
N ALA A 83 -13.50 -3.46 -7.65
CA ALA A 83 -14.00 -2.09 -7.79
C ALA A 83 -12.88 -1.05 -7.61
N PHE A 84 -11.74 -1.43 -7.05
CA PHE A 84 -10.50 -0.67 -7.06
C PHE A 84 -9.58 -1.07 -8.23
N VAL A 85 -9.28 -2.36 -8.40
CA VAL A 85 -8.27 -2.85 -9.35
C VAL A 85 -8.60 -2.46 -10.79
N SER A 86 -9.85 -2.66 -11.21
CA SER A 86 -10.26 -2.41 -12.60
C SER A 86 -10.12 -0.93 -13.00
N PRO A 87 -10.66 0.05 -12.25
CA PRO A 87 -10.46 1.46 -12.59
C PRO A 87 -9.03 1.94 -12.36
N CYS A 88 -8.28 1.36 -11.43
CA CYS A 88 -6.88 1.73 -11.19
C CYS A 88 -5.98 1.34 -12.37
N LEU A 89 -6.08 0.10 -12.85
CA LEU A 89 -5.31 -0.36 -14.02
C LEU A 89 -5.70 0.37 -15.32
N GLU A 90 -6.97 0.74 -15.46
CA GLU A 90 -7.41 1.59 -16.58
C GLU A 90 -6.76 2.98 -16.51
N ALA A 91 -6.81 3.63 -15.35
CA ALA A 91 -6.19 4.94 -15.17
C ALA A 91 -4.66 4.90 -15.38
N LEU A 92 -4.00 3.80 -15.02
CA LEU A 92 -2.55 3.59 -15.11
C LEU A 92 -2.09 2.91 -16.42
N LYS A 93 -2.89 2.90 -17.49
CA LYS A 93 -2.47 2.29 -18.77
C LYS A 93 -1.19 2.87 -19.37
N GLY A 94 -0.85 4.11 -19.05
CA GLY A 94 0.38 4.78 -19.47
C GLY A 94 1.57 4.58 -18.53
N TYR A 95 1.36 3.94 -17.38
CA TYR A 95 2.36 3.83 -16.33
C TYR A 95 3.46 2.85 -16.73
N SER A 96 4.71 3.25 -16.52
CA SER A 96 5.86 2.55 -17.09
C SER A 96 6.37 1.36 -16.25
N ASN A 97 6.10 1.36 -14.93
CA ASN A 97 6.60 0.31 -14.05
C ASN A 97 5.67 -0.91 -14.04
N VAL A 98 6.06 -1.93 -14.80
CA VAL A 98 5.28 -3.16 -14.98
C VAL A 98 5.13 -3.98 -13.70
N ASP A 99 6.11 -3.94 -12.79
CA ASP A 99 6.05 -4.68 -11.53
C ASP A 99 5.05 -4.04 -10.56
N GLU A 100 4.96 -2.71 -10.57
CA GLU A 100 3.94 -1.99 -9.79
C GLU A 100 2.53 -2.20 -10.38
N LEU A 101 2.39 -2.26 -11.71
CA LEU A 101 1.13 -2.64 -12.34
C LEU A 101 0.72 -4.07 -12.00
N ASP A 102 1.67 -5.01 -11.97
CA ASP A 102 1.43 -6.38 -11.51
C ASP A 102 0.97 -6.41 -10.05
N LEU A 103 1.60 -5.61 -9.19
CA LEU A 103 1.19 -5.46 -7.79
C LEU A 103 -0.25 -4.94 -7.67
N ILE A 104 -0.63 -3.92 -8.45
CA ILE A 104 -2.03 -3.42 -8.48
C ILE A 104 -2.98 -4.54 -8.91
N ALA A 105 -2.65 -5.27 -9.98
CA ALA A 105 -3.48 -6.38 -10.47
C ALA A 105 -3.66 -7.49 -9.43
N HIS A 106 -2.65 -7.73 -8.59
CA HIS A 106 -2.66 -8.73 -7.53
C HIS A 106 -2.99 -8.19 -6.15
N THR A 107 -3.57 -6.98 -6.05
CA THR A 107 -4.17 -6.49 -4.80
C THR A 107 -5.07 -7.53 -4.11
N PRO A 108 -5.90 -8.33 -4.83
CA PRO A 108 -6.68 -9.39 -4.19
C PRO A 108 -5.82 -10.40 -3.42
N THR A 109 -4.66 -10.77 -3.95
CA THR A 109 -3.70 -11.66 -3.28
C THR A 109 -3.12 -11.00 -2.03
N VAL A 110 -2.74 -9.73 -2.11
CA VAL A 110 -2.21 -8.98 -0.96
C VAL A 110 -3.25 -8.90 0.17
N LEU A 111 -4.52 -8.65 -0.16
CA LEU A 111 -5.61 -8.60 0.81
C LEU A 111 -5.96 -9.98 1.39
N ARG A 112 -5.88 -11.07 0.60
CA ARG A 112 -6.04 -12.42 1.15
C ARG A 112 -5.00 -12.71 2.23
N ILE A 113 -3.74 -12.32 2.01
CA ILE A 113 -2.67 -12.48 3.00
C ILE A 113 -2.98 -11.64 4.25
N LEU A 114 -3.39 -10.38 4.08
CA LEU A 114 -3.81 -9.53 5.21
C LEU A 114 -4.86 -10.23 6.08
N HIS A 115 -5.89 -10.79 5.46
CA HIS A 115 -6.97 -11.50 6.16
C HIS A 115 -6.54 -12.81 6.83
N THR A 116 -5.31 -13.29 6.63
CA THR A 116 -4.75 -14.45 7.36
C THR A 116 -4.13 -14.07 8.71
N PHE A 117 -3.84 -12.79 8.94
CA PHE A 117 -3.21 -12.34 10.18
C PHE A 117 -4.23 -12.24 11.33
N PRO A 118 -3.77 -12.21 12.59
CA PRO A 118 -4.63 -11.89 13.73
C PRO A 118 -5.37 -10.54 13.54
N ASP A 119 -6.58 -10.43 14.09
CA ASP A 119 -7.40 -9.22 13.99
C ASP A 119 -6.67 -7.95 14.50
N THR A 120 -5.77 -8.10 15.48
CA THR A 120 -4.93 -7.02 16.00
C THR A 120 -4.00 -6.47 14.92
N ASP A 121 -3.35 -7.36 14.17
CA ASP A 121 -2.39 -7.01 13.13
C ASP A 121 -3.13 -6.44 11.93
N GLN A 122 -4.26 -7.04 11.55
CA GLN A 122 -5.14 -6.50 10.51
C GLN A 122 -5.57 -5.06 10.83
N ALA A 123 -6.06 -4.81 12.05
CA ALA A 123 -6.48 -3.48 12.47
C ALA A 123 -5.34 -2.47 12.45
N ALA A 124 -4.15 -2.87 12.89
CA ALA A 124 -2.97 -2.02 12.90
C ALA A 124 -2.49 -1.69 11.47
N ILE A 125 -2.48 -2.67 10.57
CA ILE A 125 -2.14 -2.49 9.16
C ILE A 125 -3.17 -1.59 8.47
N SER A 126 -4.47 -1.85 8.64
CA SER A 126 -5.53 -1.03 8.06
C SER A 126 -5.46 0.42 8.56
N ARG A 127 -5.17 0.63 9.85
CA ARG A 127 -4.93 1.97 10.41
C ARG A 127 -3.73 2.65 9.75
N CYS A 128 -2.62 1.94 9.60
CA CYS A 128 -1.40 2.42 8.94
C CYS A 128 -1.69 2.88 7.50
N VAL A 129 -2.34 2.03 6.71
CA VAL A 129 -2.69 2.31 5.32
C VAL A 129 -3.69 3.47 5.21
N SER A 130 -4.66 3.55 6.13
CA SER A 130 -5.61 4.67 6.19
C SER A 130 -4.88 6.00 6.39
N ILE A 131 -4.00 6.06 7.40
CA ILE A 131 -3.23 7.27 7.72
C ILE A 131 -2.36 7.69 6.55
N MET A 132 -1.66 6.74 5.90
CA MET A 132 -0.86 7.03 4.71
C MET A 132 -1.70 7.55 3.55
N SER A 133 -2.80 6.87 3.22
CA SER A 133 -3.67 7.23 2.10
C SER A 133 -4.34 8.60 2.29
N ASP A 134 -4.86 8.86 3.50
CA ASP A 134 -5.50 10.14 3.85
C ASP A 134 -4.47 11.27 3.95
N GLY A 135 -3.31 11.00 4.53
CA GLY A 135 -2.24 11.97 4.68
C GLY A 135 -1.69 12.43 3.33
N MET A 136 -1.48 11.52 2.38
CA MET A 136 -1.03 11.89 1.03
C MET A 136 -2.05 12.80 0.33
N SER A 137 -3.35 12.55 0.50
CA SER A 137 -4.43 13.45 0.03
C SER A 137 -4.40 14.82 0.74
N HIS A 138 -4.13 14.86 2.05
CA HIS A 138 -4.03 16.09 2.82
C HIS A 138 -2.86 16.98 2.39
N PHE A 139 -1.70 16.38 2.11
CA PHE A 139 -0.49 17.10 1.71
C PHE A 139 -0.47 17.47 0.22
N HIS A 140 -1.13 16.70 -0.67
CA HIS A 140 -1.26 17.06 -2.09
C HIS A 140 -1.98 18.41 -2.30
N GLY A 141 -3.01 18.71 -1.49
CA GLY A 141 -3.72 19.99 -1.54
C GLY A 141 -2.91 21.19 -1.01
N ARG A 142 -1.78 20.92 -0.33
CA ARG A 142 -0.95 21.91 0.36
C ARG A 142 0.48 21.98 -0.16
N GLN A 143 0.82 21.20 -1.20
CA GLN A 143 1.99 21.40 -2.05
C GLN A 143 1.88 22.74 -2.80
N THR A 144 2.03 23.83 -2.06
CA THR A 144 2.28 25.16 -2.60
C THR A 144 3.78 25.27 -2.92
N GLN A 145 4.19 26.25 -3.73
CA GLN A 145 5.63 26.50 -4.01
C GLN A 145 6.47 26.73 -2.74
N GLU A 146 5.85 26.93 -1.59
CA GLU A 146 6.50 27.22 -0.30
C GLU A 146 6.85 25.94 0.51
N GLY A 147 6.42 24.76 0.08
CA GLY A 147 6.68 23.51 0.79
C GLY A 147 5.81 23.35 2.04
N LEU A 148 6.32 22.65 3.06
CA LEU A 148 5.65 22.49 4.35
C LEU A 148 5.78 23.78 5.18
N LYS A 149 4.69 24.16 5.84
CA LYS A 149 4.48 25.40 6.57
C LYS A 149 5.43 25.59 7.75
N ASP A 150 5.67 24.53 8.52
CA ASP A 150 6.49 24.56 9.73
C ASP A 150 7.00 23.16 10.12
N LEU A 151 7.85 23.12 11.15
CA LEU A 151 8.44 21.87 11.66
C LEU A 151 7.38 20.89 12.19
N ALA A 152 6.26 21.37 12.72
CA ALA A 152 5.19 20.50 13.21
C ALA A 152 4.46 19.82 12.04
N GLU A 153 4.22 20.53 10.94
CA GLU A 153 3.65 19.96 9.72
C GLU A 153 4.64 18.96 9.05
N PHE A 154 5.95 19.18 9.21
CA PHE A 154 6.97 18.20 8.82
C PHE A 154 7.00 16.94 9.70
N GLU A 155 6.87 17.08 11.02
CA GLU A 155 6.77 15.94 11.93
C GLU A 155 5.52 15.11 11.66
N GLU A 156 4.39 15.76 11.38
CA GLU A 156 3.14 15.10 10.98
C GLU A 156 3.31 14.36 9.64
N TYR A 157 3.94 14.99 8.65
CA TYR A 157 4.29 14.33 7.39
C TYR A 157 5.19 13.10 7.62
N CYS A 158 6.27 13.24 8.39
CA CYS A 158 7.18 12.14 8.72
C CYS A 158 6.48 11.01 9.49
N TYR A 159 5.56 11.34 10.38
CA TYR A 159 4.76 10.35 11.08
C TYR A 159 3.85 9.57 10.12
N VAL A 160 3.16 10.29 9.22
CA VAL A 160 2.27 9.70 8.21
C VAL A 160 3.03 8.78 7.26
N VAL A 161 4.19 9.19 6.76
CA VAL A 161 4.92 8.43 5.71
C VAL A 161 5.89 7.38 6.26
N ALA A 162 6.25 7.43 7.55
CA ALA A 162 7.24 6.52 8.14
C ALA A 162 6.99 6.16 9.61
N GLY A 163 6.51 7.09 10.44
CA GLY A 163 6.32 6.86 11.88
C GLY A 163 5.26 5.80 12.22
N VAL A 164 4.14 5.80 11.50
CA VAL A 164 3.05 4.84 11.72
C VAL A 164 3.46 3.39 11.44
N VAL A 165 4.40 3.18 10.50
CA VAL A 165 5.00 1.87 10.23
C VAL A 165 5.83 1.43 11.43
N GLY A 166 6.55 2.34 12.09
CA GLY A 166 7.30 2.05 13.32
C GLY A 166 6.41 1.63 14.51
N GLU A 167 5.23 2.25 14.66
CA GLU A 167 4.25 1.86 15.69
C GLU A 167 3.75 0.42 15.44
N LEU A 168 3.35 0.12 14.19
CA LEU A 168 2.92 -1.22 13.79
C LEU A 168 3.92 -2.31 14.17
N LEU A 169 5.23 -2.03 14.06
CA LEU A 169 6.29 -3.01 14.35
C LEU A 169 6.58 -3.18 15.85
N THR A 170 6.03 -2.33 16.71
CA THR A 170 6.36 -2.27 18.15
C THR A 170 5.17 -2.47 19.07
N THR A 171 3.96 -2.64 18.51
CA THR A 171 2.73 -3.00 19.25
C THR A 171 2.26 -4.39 18.92
#